data_AF-A0A496ZYD8-F1
#
_entry.id   AF-A0A496ZYD8-F1
#
_cell.length_a   1.000
_cell.length_b   1.000
_cell.length_c   1.000
_cell.angle_alpha   90.00
_cell.angle_beta   90.00
_cell.angle_gamma   90.00
#
_symmetry.space_group_name_H-M   'P 1'
#
loop_
_entity.id
_entity.type
_entity.pdbx_description
1 polymer ?
#
loop_
_entity_poly.entity_id
_entity_poly.type
_entity_poly.pdbx_seq_one_letter_code
_entity_poly.pdbx_strand_id
1 'polypeptide(L)'
;MKLEKSVVMAIVALVAIVATASAYYEYDQWLEKQPLEVKKGDFVEAYYIGYLENGSVFASSFNENVTKDTPFNESMYNLTVLKVYIGDGIPKKYPEGWGAGRYSVIEGLWKGLLGMKEGEERIVGPIPPEKAYGKKVEPGIEFTTKAITKTEENFVITGVNNSSISLKWLPEVGEKFTFMPSFWGMDPNANPHWFWENATEVISFNDTDVVVKTTPDKTENLTLYPFWENKTKAIVNDTTITLITTPEVGSNFTYFYYIVTVENVTKDKINISFTSGNKTIYQEMNRTITFNRTVEIPRIISIPKGYLTNDLENLGYSFDKLAGKTLYYRVKILKIYKVS
;
A
#
# COMPACT_ATOMS: atom_id res chain seq x y z
N MET A 1 -53.76 -70.06 8.53
CA MET A 1 -54.25 -68.68 8.71
C MET A 1 -53.88 -67.89 7.47
N LYS A 2 -54.84 -67.54 6.59
CA LYS A 2 -54.57 -66.71 5.41
C LYS A 2 -54.64 -65.25 5.86
N LEU A 3 -53.53 -64.50 5.79
CA LEU A 3 -53.58 -63.06 6.04
C LEU A 3 -54.48 -62.41 4.99
N GLU A 4 -55.37 -61.51 5.43
CA GLU A 4 -56.17 -60.70 4.51
C GLU A 4 -55.27 -59.80 3.66
N LYS A 5 -55.63 -59.60 2.38
CA LYS A 5 -54.86 -58.77 1.44
C LYS A 5 -54.60 -57.34 1.96
N SER A 6 -55.51 -56.81 2.77
CA SER A 6 -55.40 -55.52 3.45
C SER A 6 -54.22 -55.49 4.43
N VAL A 7 -54.05 -56.54 5.23
CA VAL A 7 -52.95 -56.68 6.19
C VAL A 7 -51.62 -56.87 5.46
N VAL A 8 -51.60 -57.63 4.37
CA VAL A 8 -50.40 -57.79 3.53
C VAL A 8 -50.00 -56.45 2.89
N MET A 9 -50.94 -55.67 2.34
CA MET A 9 -50.66 -54.34 1.81
C MET A 9 -50.17 -53.36 2.88
N ALA A 10 -50.75 -53.39 4.08
CA ALA A 10 -50.31 -52.55 5.19
C ALA A 10 -48.87 -52.88 5.61
N ILE A 11 -48.52 -54.16 5.67
CA ILE A 11 -47.14 -54.61 5.97
C ILE A 11 -46.18 -54.17 4.87
N VAL A 12 -46.55 -54.34 3.59
CA VAL A 12 -45.70 -53.92 2.45
C VAL A 12 -45.49 -52.39 2.45
N ALA A 13 -46.54 -51.62 2.72
CA ALA A 13 -46.45 -50.16 2.83
C ALA A 13 -45.56 -49.75 4.01
N LEU A 14 -45.68 -50.40 5.16
CA LEU A 14 -44.83 -50.15 6.32
C LEU A 14 -43.36 -50.46 6.01
N VAL A 15 -43.08 -51.60 5.37
CA VAL A 15 -41.72 -51.99 4.97
C VAL A 15 -41.14 -50.99 3.97
N ALA A 16 -41.94 -50.51 3.01
CA ALA A 16 -41.50 -49.49 2.06
C ALA A 16 -41.16 -48.15 2.73
N ILE A 17 -41.96 -47.71 3.71
CA ILE A 17 -41.71 -46.48 4.48
C ILE A 17 -40.45 -46.62 5.36
N VAL A 18 -40.27 -47.78 6.01
CA VAL A 18 -39.08 -48.04 6.82
C VAL A 18 -37.83 -48.07 5.93
N ALA A 19 -37.90 -48.71 4.76
CA ALA A 19 -36.77 -48.76 3.82
C ALA A 19 -36.38 -47.39 3.28
N THR A 20 -37.35 -46.52 2.95
CA THR A 20 -37.04 -45.15 2.49
C THR A 20 -36.49 -44.28 3.61
N ALA A 21 -37.02 -44.39 4.83
CA ALA A 21 -36.50 -43.67 6.00
C ALA A 21 -35.08 -44.11 6.36
N SER A 22 -34.78 -45.40 6.31
CA SER A 22 -33.44 -45.94 6.53
C SER A 22 -32.46 -45.50 5.44
N ALA A 23 -32.85 -45.58 4.16
CA ALA A 23 -32.01 -45.11 3.05
C ALA A 23 -31.73 -43.60 3.15
N TYR A 24 -32.72 -42.80 3.57
CA TYR A 24 -32.54 -41.37 3.80
C TYR A 24 -31.59 -41.10 4.97
N TYR A 25 -31.75 -41.81 6.09
CA TYR A 25 -30.87 -41.67 7.25
C TYR A 25 -29.43 -42.11 6.94
N GLU A 26 -29.24 -43.19 6.21
CA GLU A 26 -27.93 -43.65 5.76
C GLU A 26 -27.29 -42.67 4.78
N TYR A 27 -28.08 -42.04 3.90
CA TYR A 27 -27.63 -41.00 2.99
C TYR A 27 -27.20 -39.72 3.72
N ASP A 28 -27.97 -39.27 4.73
CA ASP A 28 -27.60 -38.12 5.57
C ASP A 28 -26.32 -38.41 6.38
N GLN A 29 -26.22 -39.59 6.99
CA GLN A 29 -25.00 -40.05 7.66
C GLN A 29 -23.80 -40.14 6.72
N TRP A 30 -24.02 -40.53 5.46
CA TRP A 30 -22.97 -40.59 4.45
C TRP A 30 -22.53 -39.20 3.99
N LEU A 31 -23.46 -38.24 3.87
CA LEU A 31 -23.19 -36.83 3.59
C LEU A 31 -22.41 -36.16 4.72
N GLU A 32 -22.77 -36.43 5.98
CA GLU A 32 -22.04 -35.93 7.16
C GLU A 32 -20.61 -36.47 7.24
N LYS A 33 -20.37 -37.67 6.70
CA LYS A 33 -19.04 -38.30 6.64
C LYS A 33 -18.20 -37.86 5.43
N GLN A 34 -18.75 -37.06 4.52
CA GLN A 34 -17.94 -36.53 3.43
C GLN A 34 -16.93 -35.52 3.97
N PRO A 35 -15.65 -35.60 3.56
CA PRO A 35 -14.65 -34.63 3.97
C PRO A 35 -15.09 -33.23 3.53
N LEU A 36 -14.90 -32.26 4.43
CA LEU A 36 -15.23 -30.88 4.16
C LEU A 36 -14.50 -30.40 2.90
N GLU A 37 -15.16 -29.50 2.18
CA GLU A 37 -14.64 -28.88 0.96
C GLU A 37 -14.47 -27.38 1.21
N VAL A 38 -13.34 -26.84 0.76
CA VAL A 38 -12.97 -25.43 0.94
C VAL A 38 -13.90 -24.52 0.14
N LYS A 39 -14.54 -23.57 0.82
CA LYS A 39 -15.40 -22.53 0.24
C LYS A 39 -14.95 -21.13 0.66
N LYS A 40 -15.40 -20.12 -0.09
CA LYS A 40 -15.17 -18.71 0.27
C LYS A 40 -15.79 -18.43 1.65
N GLY A 41 -15.02 -17.82 2.54
CA GLY A 41 -15.38 -17.54 3.92
C GLY A 41 -14.81 -18.54 4.93
N ASP A 42 -14.30 -19.68 4.48
CA ASP A 42 -13.70 -20.68 5.36
C ASP A 42 -12.30 -20.27 5.83
N PHE A 43 -11.86 -20.91 6.91
CA PHE A 43 -10.47 -20.93 7.32
C PHE A 43 -9.87 -22.31 7.12
N VAL A 44 -8.60 -22.36 6.78
CA VAL A 44 -7.90 -23.58 6.40
C VAL A 44 -6.56 -23.66 7.13
N GLU A 45 -6.26 -24.84 7.65
CA GLU A 45 -4.92 -25.23 8.05
C GLU A 45 -4.31 -26.09 6.94
N ALA A 46 -3.10 -25.75 6.52
CA ALA A 46 -2.42 -26.43 5.44
C ALA A 46 -0.91 -26.52 5.64
N TYR A 47 -0.29 -27.51 5.01
CA TYR A 47 1.14 -27.44 4.67
C TYR A 47 1.32 -27.00 3.24
N TYR A 48 2.39 -26.26 2.97
CA TYR A 48 2.67 -25.78 1.62
C TYR A 48 4.16 -25.76 1.29
N ILE A 49 4.45 -25.80 -0.02
CA ILE A 49 5.74 -25.44 -0.61
C ILE A 49 5.44 -24.50 -1.78
N GLY A 50 5.86 -23.24 -1.67
CA GLY A 50 5.82 -22.25 -2.74
C GLY A 50 7.12 -22.25 -3.54
N TYR A 51 7.03 -22.40 -4.85
CA TYR A 51 8.18 -22.48 -5.75
C TYR A 51 7.95 -21.74 -7.08
N LEU A 52 9.07 -21.38 -7.72
CA LEU A 52 9.11 -20.74 -9.04
C LEU A 52 9.10 -21.80 -10.16
N GLU A 53 8.89 -21.37 -11.40
CA GLU A 53 8.89 -22.26 -12.59
C GLU A 53 10.16 -23.10 -12.72
N ASN A 54 11.32 -22.55 -12.35
CA ASN A 54 12.60 -23.28 -12.33
C ASN A 54 12.75 -24.29 -11.18
N GLY A 55 11.72 -24.46 -10.33
CA GLY A 55 11.71 -25.35 -9.18
C GLY A 55 12.34 -24.79 -7.89
N SER A 56 12.87 -23.56 -7.90
CA SER A 56 13.41 -22.93 -6.70
C SER A 56 12.31 -22.64 -5.69
N VAL A 57 12.46 -23.15 -4.47
CA VAL A 57 11.54 -22.91 -3.34
C VAL A 57 11.82 -21.53 -2.75
N PHE A 58 10.76 -20.72 -2.56
CA PHE A 58 10.88 -19.37 -1.97
C PHE A 58 10.20 -19.25 -0.59
N ALA A 59 9.27 -20.14 -0.27
CA ALA A 59 8.58 -20.20 1.01
C ALA A 59 8.02 -21.61 1.23
N SER A 60 7.99 -22.10 2.46
CA SER A 60 7.39 -23.40 2.77
C SER A 60 6.98 -23.50 4.23
N SER A 61 6.20 -24.54 4.54
CA SER A 61 5.91 -24.99 5.91
C SER A 61 7.08 -25.70 6.58
N PHE A 62 8.16 -26.03 5.86
CA PHE A 62 9.32 -26.70 6.45
C PHE A 62 10.23 -25.68 7.13
N ASN A 63 10.75 -26.06 8.29
CA ASN A 63 11.75 -25.26 8.99
C ASN A 63 13.16 -25.45 8.38
N GLU A 64 13.35 -26.50 7.59
CA GLU A 64 14.56 -26.84 6.86
C GLU A 64 14.50 -26.44 5.38
N ASN A 65 15.66 -26.43 4.71
CA ASN A 65 15.73 -26.27 3.26
C ASN A 65 15.22 -27.52 2.56
N VAL A 66 14.27 -27.34 1.63
CA VAL A 66 13.58 -28.44 0.93
C VAL A 66 13.51 -28.20 -0.57
N THR A 67 13.16 -29.25 -1.31
CA THR A 67 12.83 -29.18 -2.73
C THR A 67 11.33 -29.15 -2.91
N LYS A 68 10.84 -28.77 -4.11
CA LYS A 68 9.40 -28.76 -4.41
C LYS A 68 8.71 -30.13 -4.23
N ASP A 69 9.47 -31.22 -4.31
CA ASP A 69 8.98 -32.60 -4.25
C ASP A 69 9.11 -33.24 -2.86
N THR A 70 9.68 -32.52 -1.88
CA THR A 70 9.85 -33.03 -0.51
C THR A 70 8.48 -33.39 0.10
N PRO A 71 8.30 -34.60 0.68
CA PRO A 71 7.00 -35.03 1.21
C PRO A 71 6.66 -34.35 2.53
N PHE A 72 5.37 -34.00 2.73
CA PHE A 72 4.86 -33.50 4.01
C PHE A 72 4.77 -34.65 5.03
N ASN A 73 5.85 -34.86 5.79
CA ASN A 73 5.96 -35.91 6.80
C ASN A 73 6.49 -35.35 8.12
N GLU A 74 5.61 -35.24 9.11
CA GLU A 74 5.92 -34.71 10.46
C GLU A 74 6.86 -35.62 11.27
N SER A 75 6.97 -36.90 10.93
CA SER A 75 7.94 -37.80 11.58
C SER A 75 9.37 -37.59 11.09
N MET A 76 9.53 -36.95 9.92
CA MET A 76 10.83 -36.71 9.30
C MET A 76 11.25 -35.24 9.35
N TYR A 77 10.29 -34.32 9.37
CA TYR A 77 10.52 -32.88 9.24
C TYR A 77 9.74 -32.10 10.28
N ASN A 78 10.29 -30.96 10.68
CA ASN A 78 9.59 -30.03 11.54
C ASN A 78 8.74 -29.07 10.69
N LEU A 79 7.43 -29.25 10.72
CA LEU A 79 6.48 -28.52 9.89
C LEU A 79 5.69 -27.47 10.69
N THR A 80 5.63 -26.26 10.14
CA THR A 80 4.79 -25.17 10.63
C THR A 80 3.51 -25.08 9.82
N VAL A 81 2.37 -25.20 10.50
CA VAL A 81 1.03 -25.09 9.90
C VAL A 81 0.80 -23.67 9.38
N LEU A 82 0.42 -23.56 8.10
CA LEU A 82 -0.08 -22.33 7.52
C LEU A 82 -1.58 -22.20 7.83
N LYS A 83 -1.94 -21.05 8.40
CA LYS A 83 -3.33 -20.66 8.70
C LYS A 83 -3.82 -19.66 7.67
N VAL A 84 -4.85 -20.00 6.92
CA VAL A 84 -5.35 -19.22 5.78
C VAL A 84 -6.81 -18.89 5.93
N TYR A 85 -7.19 -17.65 5.60
CA TYR A 85 -8.57 -17.25 5.35
C TYR A 85 -8.86 -17.30 3.84
N ILE A 86 -9.98 -17.91 3.46
CA ILE A 86 -10.37 -18.11 2.06
C ILE A 86 -11.28 -16.98 1.62
N GLY A 87 -10.70 -15.87 1.20
CA GLY A 87 -11.46 -14.75 0.66
C GLY A 87 -10.69 -13.45 0.66
N ASP A 88 -11.41 -12.39 0.27
CA ASP A 88 -10.89 -11.04 0.20
C ASP A 88 -11.06 -10.32 1.54
N GLY A 89 -10.12 -9.45 1.89
CA GLY A 89 -10.21 -8.59 3.07
C GLY A 89 -9.98 -9.30 4.41
N ILE A 90 -10.47 -8.68 5.47
CA ILE A 90 -10.27 -9.14 6.86
C ILE A 90 -11.55 -9.85 7.34
N PRO A 91 -11.47 -11.09 7.83
CA PRO A 91 -12.63 -11.80 8.34
C PRO A 91 -13.20 -11.15 9.60
N LYS A 92 -14.55 -11.17 9.71
CA LYS A 92 -15.29 -10.60 10.86
C LYS A 92 -15.38 -11.54 12.05
N LYS A 93 -15.30 -12.85 11.80
CA LYS A 93 -15.36 -13.91 12.78
C LYS A 93 -14.22 -14.88 12.54
N TYR A 94 -13.76 -15.52 13.60
CA TYR A 94 -12.62 -16.44 13.57
C TYR A 94 -13.03 -17.79 14.16
N PRO A 95 -12.37 -18.89 13.74
CA PRO A 95 -12.52 -20.18 14.40
C PRO A 95 -12.17 -20.10 15.89
N GLU A 96 -12.73 -21.01 16.68
CA GLU A 96 -12.38 -21.10 18.11
C GLU A 96 -10.87 -21.31 18.30
N GLY A 97 -10.28 -20.58 19.25
CA GLY A 97 -8.84 -20.61 19.51
C GLY A 97 -7.98 -19.82 18.52
N TRP A 98 -8.57 -19.20 17.49
CA TRP A 98 -7.86 -18.30 16.58
C TRP A 98 -8.07 -16.85 17.01
N GLY A 99 -6.97 -16.14 17.27
CA GLY A 99 -7.00 -14.70 17.54
C GLY A 99 -7.19 -13.87 16.26
N ALA A 100 -7.50 -12.59 16.42
CA ALA A 100 -7.42 -11.64 15.31
C ALA A 100 -5.97 -11.61 14.78
N GLY A 101 -5.80 -11.86 13.48
CA GLY A 101 -4.48 -12.03 12.87
C GLY A 101 -4.52 -11.88 11.34
N ARG A 102 -3.34 -11.81 10.72
CA ARG A 102 -3.21 -11.77 9.26
C ARG A 102 -3.20 -13.19 8.70
N TYR A 103 -4.36 -13.64 8.22
CA TYR A 103 -4.54 -14.96 7.58
C TYR A 103 -4.72 -14.86 6.06
N SER A 104 -4.63 -13.65 5.50
CA SER A 104 -4.76 -13.42 4.05
C SER A 104 -3.51 -13.91 3.33
N VAL A 105 -3.71 -14.58 2.20
CA VAL A 105 -2.66 -14.95 1.25
C VAL A 105 -2.93 -14.31 -0.10
N ILE A 106 -1.97 -14.39 -1.02
CA ILE A 106 -2.14 -13.90 -2.39
C ILE A 106 -3.40 -14.47 -3.03
N GLU A 107 -4.04 -13.69 -3.91
CA GLU A 107 -5.34 -14.00 -4.48
C GLU A 107 -5.38 -15.37 -5.17
N GLY A 108 -4.36 -15.64 -5.99
CA GLY A 108 -4.23 -16.88 -6.74
C GLY A 108 -4.13 -18.11 -5.85
N LEU A 109 -3.52 -17.98 -4.66
CA LEU A 109 -3.39 -19.09 -3.73
C LEU A 109 -4.76 -19.44 -3.12
N TRP A 110 -5.43 -18.49 -2.46
CA TRP A 110 -6.70 -18.83 -1.80
C TRP A 110 -7.78 -19.25 -2.81
N LYS A 111 -7.81 -18.67 -4.02
CA LYS A 111 -8.71 -19.12 -5.09
C LYS A 111 -8.40 -20.52 -5.56
N GLY A 112 -7.12 -20.88 -5.63
CA GLY A 112 -6.69 -22.23 -6.02
C GLY A 112 -7.00 -23.31 -4.99
N LEU A 113 -7.21 -22.93 -3.72
CA LEU A 113 -7.64 -23.85 -2.67
C LEU A 113 -9.14 -24.17 -2.73
N LEU A 114 -9.95 -23.38 -3.43
CA LEU A 114 -11.38 -23.63 -3.54
C LEU A 114 -11.64 -25.04 -4.09
N GLY A 115 -12.56 -25.75 -3.44
CA GLY A 115 -12.92 -27.11 -3.82
C GLY A 115 -11.92 -28.19 -3.40
N MET A 116 -10.83 -27.85 -2.71
CA MET A 116 -9.98 -28.86 -2.08
C MET A 116 -10.69 -29.46 -0.86
N LYS A 117 -10.43 -30.74 -0.60
CA LYS A 117 -10.98 -31.46 0.55
C LYS A 117 -9.95 -31.63 1.66
N GLU A 118 -10.41 -31.86 2.89
CA GLU A 118 -9.50 -32.24 3.99
C GLU A 118 -8.66 -33.47 3.62
N GLY A 119 -7.36 -33.40 3.91
CA GLY A 119 -6.39 -34.43 3.56
C GLY A 119 -5.89 -34.38 2.10
N GLU A 120 -6.55 -33.62 1.22
CA GLU A 120 -6.15 -33.51 -0.17
C GLU A 120 -4.84 -32.74 -0.33
N GLU A 121 -3.99 -33.24 -1.24
CA GLU A 121 -2.80 -32.55 -1.69
C GLU A 121 -2.94 -32.17 -3.17
N ARG A 122 -2.68 -30.90 -3.51
CA ARG A 122 -2.84 -30.37 -4.87
C ARG A 122 -1.74 -29.37 -5.19
N ILE A 123 -1.37 -29.30 -6.47
CA ILE A 123 -0.56 -28.20 -7.00
C ILE A 123 -1.50 -27.10 -7.47
N VAL A 124 -1.36 -25.92 -6.87
CA VAL A 124 -2.01 -24.68 -7.25
C VAL A 124 -1.04 -23.85 -8.09
N GLY A 125 -1.35 -23.70 -9.36
CA GLY A 125 -0.59 -22.89 -10.31
C GLY A 125 -0.80 -23.36 -11.75
N PRO A 126 -0.23 -22.67 -12.75
CA PRO A 126 0.55 -21.43 -12.61
C PRO A 126 -0.29 -20.26 -12.11
N ILE A 127 0.17 -19.58 -11.05
CA ILE A 127 -0.42 -18.31 -10.59
C ILE A 127 0.33 -17.18 -11.31
N PRO A 128 -0.33 -16.40 -12.17
CA PRO A 128 0.30 -15.28 -12.85
C PRO A 128 0.60 -14.13 -11.86
N PRO A 129 1.57 -13.25 -12.17
CA PRO A 129 1.98 -12.16 -11.28
C PRO A 129 0.82 -11.30 -10.76
N GLU A 130 -0.17 -11.01 -11.61
CA GLU A 130 -1.34 -10.18 -11.28
C GLU A 130 -2.22 -10.79 -10.17
N LYS A 131 -2.17 -12.12 -9.99
CA LYS A 131 -2.86 -12.83 -8.90
C LYS A 131 -1.92 -13.22 -7.76
N ALA A 132 -0.64 -12.82 -7.85
CA ALA A 132 0.41 -13.08 -6.89
C ALA A 132 0.90 -11.76 -6.26
N TYR A 133 2.11 -11.32 -6.62
CA TYR A 133 2.78 -10.14 -6.06
C TYR A 133 2.80 -8.96 -7.05
N GLY A 134 1.92 -8.94 -8.05
CA GLY A 134 1.87 -7.91 -9.08
C GLY A 134 3.01 -8.01 -10.10
N LYS A 135 2.97 -7.13 -11.09
CA LYS A 135 4.02 -6.95 -12.09
C LYS A 135 5.24 -6.30 -11.45
N LYS A 136 6.42 -6.60 -11.97
CA LYS A 136 7.66 -6.00 -11.45
C LYS A 136 7.75 -4.54 -11.88
N VAL A 137 8.13 -3.67 -10.95
CA VAL A 137 8.47 -2.28 -11.27
C VAL A 137 9.82 -2.25 -12.00
N GLU A 138 9.84 -1.74 -13.22
CA GLU A 138 11.01 -1.66 -14.11
C GLU A 138 11.05 -0.32 -14.87
N PRO A 139 12.21 0.09 -15.40
CA PRO A 139 12.31 1.28 -16.26
C PRO A 139 11.38 1.22 -17.47
N GLY A 140 10.86 2.37 -17.90
CA GLY A 140 9.95 2.52 -19.03
C GLY A 140 8.46 2.54 -18.66
N ILE A 141 8.11 2.28 -17.40
CA ILE A 141 6.72 2.41 -16.93
C ILE A 141 6.38 3.90 -16.79
N GLU A 142 5.34 4.31 -17.51
CA GLU A 142 4.70 5.63 -17.38
C GLU A 142 3.54 5.56 -16.39
N PHE A 143 3.43 6.57 -15.53
CA PHE A 143 2.35 6.67 -14.55
C PHE A 143 2.17 8.13 -14.11
N THR A 144 1.01 8.40 -13.51
CA THR A 144 0.69 9.71 -12.95
C THR A 144 0.72 9.63 -11.42
N THR A 145 1.22 10.66 -10.75
CA THR A 145 1.24 10.72 -9.27
C THR A 145 1.14 12.15 -8.75
N LYS A 146 0.58 12.31 -7.54
CA LYS A 146 0.61 13.56 -6.75
C LYS A 146 1.73 13.59 -5.73
N ALA A 147 2.46 12.49 -5.56
CA ALA A 147 3.44 12.30 -4.49
C ALA A 147 4.65 13.24 -4.62
N ILE A 148 4.83 13.91 -5.77
CA ILE A 148 5.98 14.78 -6.07
C ILE A 148 5.57 16.26 -6.13
N THR A 149 4.34 16.56 -6.54
CA THR A 149 3.90 17.92 -6.95
C THR A 149 2.52 18.32 -6.39
N LYS A 150 1.92 17.58 -5.46
CA LYS A 150 0.53 17.81 -4.97
C LYS A 150 -0.57 17.80 -6.07
N THR A 151 -0.22 17.89 -7.34
CA THR A 151 -1.02 17.81 -8.56
C THR A 151 -0.68 16.53 -9.30
N GLU A 152 -1.61 16.03 -10.10
CA GLU A 152 -1.41 14.80 -10.87
C GLU A 152 -0.45 15.09 -12.03
N GLU A 153 0.79 14.61 -11.92
CA GLU A 153 1.82 14.84 -12.95
C GLU A 153 2.32 13.50 -13.51
N ASN A 154 2.73 13.52 -14.77
CA ASN A 154 3.16 12.33 -15.50
C ASN A 154 4.67 12.10 -15.38
N PHE A 155 5.06 10.87 -15.06
CA PHE A 155 6.45 10.47 -14.96
C PHE A 155 6.69 9.14 -15.66
N VAL A 156 7.93 8.94 -16.11
CA VAL A 156 8.43 7.63 -16.53
C VAL A 156 9.54 7.16 -15.60
N ILE A 157 9.50 5.89 -15.21
CA ILE A 157 10.58 5.27 -14.43
C ILE A 157 11.82 5.14 -15.31
N THR A 158 12.95 5.66 -14.84
CA THR A 158 14.23 5.55 -15.54
C THR A 158 15.21 4.59 -14.86
N GLY A 159 15.02 4.32 -13.56
CA GLY A 159 15.88 3.41 -12.80
C GLY A 159 15.22 2.97 -11.49
N VAL A 160 15.51 1.73 -11.06
CA VAL A 160 15.01 1.18 -9.80
C VAL A 160 16.18 0.57 -9.04
N ASN A 161 16.44 1.10 -7.85
CA ASN A 161 17.47 0.62 -6.93
C ASN A 161 16.81 -0.03 -5.70
N ASN A 162 17.63 -0.55 -4.78
CA ASN A 162 17.12 -1.23 -3.58
C ASN A 162 16.24 -0.33 -2.69
N SER A 163 16.56 0.96 -2.58
CA SER A 163 15.87 1.94 -1.72
C SER A 163 15.22 3.11 -2.46
N SER A 164 15.72 3.45 -3.66
CA SER A 164 15.27 4.61 -4.43
C SER A 164 14.77 4.22 -5.82
N ILE A 165 14.01 5.15 -6.40
CA ILE A 165 13.50 5.08 -7.76
C ILE A 165 13.82 6.40 -8.46
N SER A 166 14.32 6.30 -9.68
CA SER A 166 14.63 7.43 -10.55
C SER A 166 13.50 7.61 -11.57
N LEU A 167 13.08 8.85 -11.75
CA LEU A 167 11.92 9.23 -12.55
C LEU A 167 12.32 10.36 -13.50
N LYS A 168 11.80 10.36 -14.73
CA LYS A 168 11.84 11.51 -15.63
C LYS A 168 10.45 12.10 -15.71
N TRP A 169 10.31 13.38 -15.37
CA TRP A 169 9.06 14.13 -15.51
C TRP A 169 8.73 14.33 -16.99
N LEU A 170 7.47 14.11 -17.35
CA LEU A 170 6.91 14.27 -18.69
C LEU A 170 5.90 15.44 -18.70
N PRO A 171 6.38 16.70 -18.59
CA PRO A 171 5.50 17.86 -18.54
C PRO A 171 4.95 18.24 -19.92
N GLU A 172 3.87 19.02 -19.91
CA GLU A 172 3.36 19.73 -21.09
C GLU A 172 3.59 21.25 -20.97
N VAL A 173 3.89 21.92 -22.08
CA VAL A 173 4.03 23.39 -22.07
C VAL A 173 2.67 24.03 -21.76
N GLY A 174 2.63 24.94 -20.78
CA GLY A 174 1.42 25.57 -20.26
C GLY A 174 0.74 24.80 -19.13
N GLU A 175 1.23 23.60 -18.80
CA GLU A 175 0.76 22.82 -17.64
C GLU A 175 1.01 23.59 -16.34
N LYS A 176 0.02 23.57 -15.44
CA LYS A 176 0.10 24.23 -14.14
C LYS A 176 0.11 23.20 -13.02
N PHE A 177 1.06 23.36 -12.11
CA PHE A 177 1.28 22.46 -11.00
C PHE A 177 1.58 23.22 -9.71
N THR A 178 1.63 22.48 -8.60
CA THR A 178 2.05 23.00 -7.30
C THR A 178 3.40 22.40 -6.93
N PHE A 179 4.34 23.17 -6.37
CA PHE A 179 5.53 22.51 -5.82
C PHE A 179 5.17 21.76 -4.53
N MET A 180 5.77 20.59 -4.30
CA MET A 180 5.70 19.99 -2.98
C MET A 180 6.53 20.81 -1.99
N PRO A 181 6.07 21.00 -0.75
CA PRO A 181 6.87 21.62 0.29
C PRO A 181 8.19 20.89 0.44
N SER A 182 9.26 21.67 0.53
CA SER A 182 10.59 21.24 0.94
C SER A 182 11.45 20.51 -0.09
N PHE A 183 10.95 19.77 -1.08
CA PHE A 183 11.83 19.01 -2.00
C PHE A 183 11.33 18.90 -3.46
N TRP A 184 12.28 18.86 -4.40
CA TRP A 184 12.13 18.36 -5.76
C TRP A 184 12.98 17.11 -5.91
N GLY A 185 12.35 15.93 -5.85
CA GLY A 185 13.08 14.69 -5.64
C GLY A 185 13.66 14.60 -4.23
N MET A 186 14.98 14.53 -4.12
CA MET A 186 15.72 14.60 -2.85
C MET A 186 16.38 15.98 -2.63
N ASP A 187 16.34 16.87 -3.63
CA ASP A 187 16.95 18.18 -3.52
C ASP A 187 15.99 19.17 -2.85
N PRO A 188 16.45 19.95 -1.86
CA PRO A 188 15.56 20.86 -1.14
C PRO A 188 15.08 21.98 -2.05
N ASN A 189 13.77 22.27 -2.00
CA ASN A 189 13.20 23.45 -2.64
C ASN A 189 13.65 24.70 -1.88
N ALA A 190 14.74 25.31 -2.34
CA ALA A 190 15.32 26.50 -1.72
C ALA A 190 14.35 27.69 -1.70
N ASN A 191 13.49 27.79 -2.71
CA ASN A 191 12.56 28.88 -2.90
C ASN A 191 11.12 28.40 -2.68
N PRO A 192 10.27 29.18 -2.01
CA PRO A 192 8.98 28.70 -1.56
C PRO A 192 7.90 28.81 -2.65
N HIS A 193 8.16 28.31 -3.85
CA HIS A 193 7.16 28.29 -4.93
C HIS A 193 5.91 27.47 -4.57
N TRP A 194 6.03 26.55 -3.60
CA TRP A 194 4.97 25.70 -3.07
C TRP A 194 3.85 26.43 -2.30
N PHE A 195 3.98 27.75 -2.09
CA PHE A 195 2.95 28.57 -1.44
C PHE A 195 1.63 28.62 -2.18
N TRP A 196 1.72 28.70 -3.50
CA TRP A 196 0.58 29.01 -4.34
C TRP A 196 0.19 27.76 -5.10
N GLU A 197 -1.04 27.32 -4.86
CA GLU A 197 -1.59 26.14 -5.50
C GLU A 197 -1.84 26.43 -6.98
N ASN A 198 -1.39 25.53 -7.85
CA ASN A 198 -1.56 25.59 -9.30
C ASN A 198 -1.06 26.91 -9.94
N ALA A 199 -0.07 27.54 -9.29
CA ALA A 199 0.44 28.84 -9.67
C ALA A 199 1.76 28.77 -10.44
N THR A 200 2.36 27.59 -10.57
CA THR A 200 3.59 27.39 -11.33
C THR A 200 3.25 26.75 -12.66
N GLU A 201 3.70 27.38 -13.74
CA GLU A 201 3.44 26.96 -15.11
C GLU A 201 4.73 26.50 -15.80
N VAL A 202 4.64 25.43 -16.59
CA VAL A 202 5.72 24.96 -17.46
C VAL A 202 5.83 25.89 -18.67
N ILE A 203 6.99 26.54 -18.82
CA ILE A 203 7.24 27.50 -19.92
C ILE A 203 7.91 26.80 -21.10
N SER A 204 8.89 25.95 -20.82
CA SER A 204 9.62 25.18 -21.82
C SER A 204 10.37 24.04 -21.13
N PHE A 205 10.72 23.01 -21.87
CA PHE A 205 11.61 21.95 -21.39
C PHE A 205 12.49 21.43 -22.51
N ASN A 206 13.63 20.87 -22.14
CA ASN A 206 14.49 20.08 -23.01
C ASN A 206 14.61 18.67 -22.42
N ASP A 207 15.61 17.88 -22.80
CA ASP A 207 15.76 16.52 -22.26
C ASP A 207 16.21 16.44 -20.80
N THR A 208 16.90 17.46 -20.30
CA THR A 208 17.51 17.49 -18.97
C THR A 208 16.71 18.32 -17.98
N ASP A 209 16.14 19.43 -18.43
CA ASP A 209 15.61 20.47 -17.56
C ASP A 209 14.24 21.00 -18.01
N VAL A 210 13.50 21.54 -17.05
CA VAL A 210 12.23 22.25 -17.24
C VAL A 210 12.38 23.66 -16.71
N VAL A 211 12.00 24.62 -17.52
CA VAL A 211 11.85 26.02 -17.12
C VAL A 211 10.42 26.24 -16.71
N VAL A 212 10.23 26.61 -15.44
CA VAL A 212 8.92 26.87 -14.87
C VAL A 212 8.83 28.31 -14.37
N LYS A 213 7.62 28.88 -14.36
CA LYS A 213 7.37 30.24 -13.89
C LYS A 213 6.22 30.28 -12.90
N THR A 214 6.45 30.86 -11.73
CA THR A 214 5.40 31.05 -10.73
C THR A 214 4.71 32.41 -10.87
N THR A 215 3.38 32.37 -10.90
CA THR A 215 2.48 33.52 -10.89
C THR A 215 1.53 33.39 -9.70
N PRO A 216 1.86 34.01 -8.55
CA PRO A 216 1.01 34.02 -7.37
C PRO A 216 -0.44 34.40 -7.69
N ASP A 217 -1.38 33.59 -7.23
CA ASP A 217 -2.83 33.86 -7.26
C ASP A 217 -3.26 34.79 -6.12
N LYS A 218 -2.48 34.81 -5.02
CA LYS A 218 -2.69 35.66 -3.85
C LYS A 218 -1.38 36.28 -3.38
N THR A 219 -1.40 37.57 -3.01
CA THR A 219 -0.19 38.30 -2.58
C THR A 219 -0.21 38.78 -1.14
N GLU A 220 -1.35 38.67 -0.44
CA GLU A 220 -1.50 39.14 0.94
C GLU A 220 -1.97 38.00 1.84
N ASN A 221 -1.82 38.15 3.15
CA ASN A 221 -2.27 37.15 4.14
C ASN A 221 -1.74 35.74 3.81
N LEU A 222 -0.43 35.62 3.59
CA LEU A 222 0.30 34.37 3.35
C LEU A 222 0.93 33.87 4.66
N THR A 223 1.13 32.56 4.78
CA THR A 223 1.69 31.90 5.98
C THR A 223 3.00 31.19 5.64
N LEU A 224 4.12 31.94 5.65
CA LEU A 224 5.46 31.36 5.39
C LEU A 224 5.94 30.45 6.49
N TYR A 225 5.77 30.94 7.70
CA TYR A 225 6.10 30.19 8.88
C TYR A 225 4.78 29.76 9.52
N PRO A 226 4.57 28.45 9.80
CA PRO A 226 3.31 27.95 10.35
C PRO A 226 2.86 28.68 11.63
N PHE A 227 3.80 29.25 12.38
CA PHE A 227 3.56 29.99 13.62
C PHE A 227 3.24 31.49 13.42
N TRP A 228 3.40 32.04 12.21
CA TRP A 228 3.03 33.41 11.88
C TRP A 228 2.00 33.42 10.75
N GLU A 229 0.82 32.91 11.08
CA GLU A 229 -0.31 32.80 10.15
C GLU A 229 -0.72 34.16 9.59
N ASN A 230 -0.89 34.21 8.27
CA ASN A 230 -1.33 35.39 7.53
C ASN A 230 -0.45 36.64 7.74
N LYS A 231 0.79 36.49 8.22
CA LYS A 231 1.72 37.61 8.47
C LYS A 231 2.66 37.91 7.32
N THR A 232 2.56 37.19 6.20
CA THR A 232 3.45 37.36 5.05
C THR A 232 2.69 37.95 3.87
N LYS A 233 3.37 38.83 3.12
CA LYS A 233 2.89 39.33 1.82
C LYS A 233 3.96 39.15 0.74
N ALA A 234 3.53 39.09 -0.51
CA ALA A 234 4.36 38.95 -1.68
C ALA A 234 4.32 40.20 -2.55
N ILE A 235 5.49 40.67 -2.97
CA ILE A 235 5.65 41.69 -4.00
C ILE A 235 6.18 40.96 -5.24
N VAL A 236 5.42 41.02 -6.33
CA VAL A 236 5.72 40.31 -7.56
C VAL A 236 6.05 41.34 -8.65
N ASN A 237 7.23 41.21 -9.25
CA ASN A 237 7.57 41.96 -10.47
C ASN A 237 7.79 40.97 -11.63
N ASP A 238 8.35 41.41 -12.76
CA ASP A 238 8.49 40.55 -13.94
C ASP A 238 9.46 39.38 -13.74
N THR A 239 10.47 39.52 -12.89
CA THR A 239 11.58 38.56 -12.74
C THR A 239 11.64 37.87 -11.38
N THR A 240 11.13 38.49 -10.32
CA THR A 240 11.33 38.06 -8.93
C THR A 240 10.05 38.15 -8.11
N ILE A 241 9.99 37.34 -7.05
CA ILE A 241 9.02 37.42 -5.97
C ILE A 241 9.77 37.77 -4.69
N THR A 242 9.31 38.79 -3.99
CA THR A 242 9.81 39.16 -2.66
C THR A 242 8.73 38.92 -1.62
N LEU A 243 9.01 38.03 -0.68
CA LEU A 243 8.18 37.81 0.50
C LEU A 243 8.64 38.71 1.64
N ILE A 244 7.67 39.31 2.34
CA ILE A 244 7.92 40.16 3.52
C ILE A 244 7.02 39.65 4.64
N THR A 245 7.64 39.13 5.71
CA THR A 245 6.93 38.66 6.90
C THR A 245 6.92 39.76 7.96
N THR A 246 5.76 40.09 8.52
CA THR A 246 5.61 41.13 9.55
C THR A 246 4.80 40.56 10.71
N PRO A 247 5.44 39.81 11.64
CA PRO A 247 4.77 39.33 12.83
C PRO A 247 4.53 40.48 13.82
N GLU A 248 3.68 40.22 14.81
CA GLU A 248 3.38 41.19 15.88
C GLU A 248 4.46 41.12 16.96
N VAL A 249 4.98 42.27 17.38
CA VAL A 249 5.95 42.35 18.49
C VAL A 249 5.26 41.95 19.79
N GLY A 250 5.92 41.11 20.58
CA GLY A 250 5.37 40.51 21.80
C GLY A 250 4.52 39.26 21.55
N SER A 251 4.32 38.85 20.30
CA SER A 251 3.66 37.58 20.00
C SER A 251 4.56 36.38 20.34
N ASN A 252 3.94 35.32 20.86
CA ASN A 252 4.62 34.10 21.29
C ASN A 252 4.12 32.89 20.50
N PHE A 253 5.02 31.96 20.20
CA PHE A 253 4.69 30.67 19.59
C PHE A 253 5.55 29.55 20.11
N THR A 254 5.08 28.31 19.98
CA THR A 254 5.84 27.12 20.41
C THR A 254 6.58 26.52 19.23
N TYR A 255 7.89 26.33 19.36
CA TYR A 255 8.72 25.66 18.36
C TYR A 255 9.69 24.69 19.04
N PHE A 256 9.61 23.40 18.69
CA PHE A 256 10.41 22.32 19.31
C PHE A 256 10.46 22.39 20.86
N TYR A 257 9.30 22.54 21.49
CA TYR A 257 9.13 22.64 22.96
C TYR A 257 9.64 23.93 23.62
N TYR A 258 10.13 24.91 22.83
CA TYR A 258 10.50 26.23 23.33
C TYR A 258 9.40 27.25 23.05
N ILE A 259 9.16 28.14 24.01
CA ILE A 259 8.38 29.36 23.77
C ILE A 259 9.31 30.37 23.11
N VAL A 260 8.94 30.77 21.91
CA VAL A 260 9.63 31.77 21.10
C VAL A 260 8.82 33.06 21.13
N THR A 261 9.47 34.18 21.45
CA THR A 261 8.86 35.52 21.52
C THR A 261 9.42 36.39 20.41
N VAL A 262 8.56 37.18 19.76
CA VAL A 262 8.98 38.23 18.81
C VAL A 262 9.37 39.48 19.60
N GLU A 263 10.67 39.77 19.66
CA GLU A 263 11.21 40.88 20.45
C GLU A 263 11.15 42.21 19.70
N ASN A 264 11.49 42.20 18.40
CA ASN A 264 11.49 43.39 17.57
C ASN A 264 11.37 43.02 16.08
N VAL A 265 10.78 43.92 15.29
CA VAL A 265 10.70 43.80 13.83
C VAL A 265 11.23 45.08 13.22
N THR A 266 12.36 44.99 12.52
CA THR A 266 12.98 46.10 11.80
C THR A 266 12.63 46.04 10.32
N LYS A 267 13.22 46.94 9.51
CA LYS A 267 13.03 46.91 8.06
C LYS A 267 13.46 45.57 7.44
N ASP A 268 14.57 45.01 7.91
CA ASP A 268 15.25 43.88 7.26
C ASP A 268 15.30 42.61 8.13
N LYS A 269 15.13 42.73 9.45
CA LYS A 269 15.28 41.64 10.42
C LYS A 269 14.08 41.48 11.33
N ILE A 270 13.81 40.23 11.72
CA ILE A 270 12.91 39.86 12.80
C ILE A 270 13.78 39.31 13.93
N ASN A 271 13.71 39.91 15.10
CA ASN A 271 14.47 39.49 16.27
C ASN A 271 13.55 38.67 17.16
N ILE A 272 13.95 37.45 17.43
CA ILE A 272 13.23 36.51 18.29
C ILE A 272 14.07 36.13 19.50
N SER A 273 13.42 35.74 20.57
CA SER A 273 14.08 35.07 21.69
C SER A 273 13.43 33.71 21.94
N PHE A 274 14.20 32.75 22.44
CA PHE A 274 13.66 31.48 22.92
C PHE A 274 14.20 31.18 24.32
N THR A 275 13.30 30.73 25.20
CA THR A 275 13.61 30.47 26.60
C THR A 275 13.70 28.97 26.85
N SER A 276 14.83 28.52 27.39
CA SER A 276 15.08 27.13 27.80
C SER A 276 15.60 27.11 29.23
N GLY A 277 14.72 26.80 30.20
CA GLY A 277 15.05 26.93 31.63
C GLY A 277 15.32 28.38 32.00
N ASN A 278 16.45 28.66 32.68
CA ASN A 278 16.82 30.01 33.10
C ASN A 278 17.65 30.81 32.07
N LYS A 279 17.77 30.32 30.82
CA LYS A 279 18.53 30.99 29.75
C LYS A 279 17.59 31.42 28.62
N THR A 280 17.69 32.70 28.26
CA THR A 280 17.06 33.29 27.08
C THR A 280 18.13 33.52 26.03
N ILE A 281 17.89 33.03 24.82
CA ILE A 281 18.80 33.18 23.68
C ILE A 281 18.08 34.02 22.62
N TYR A 282 18.80 34.98 22.03
CA TYR A 282 18.30 35.84 20.97
C TYR A 282 18.81 35.38 19.61
N GLN A 283 17.94 35.44 18.61
CA GLN A 283 18.26 35.10 17.22
C GLN A 283 17.64 36.12 16.27
N GLU A 284 18.37 36.43 15.20
CA GLU A 284 17.86 37.27 14.13
C GLU A 284 17.50 36.42 12.92
N MET A 285 16.36 36.73 12.30
CA MET A 285 15.88 36.13 11.07
C MET A 285 15.73 37.20 10.00
N ASN A 286 15.90 36.83 8.73
CA ASN A 286 15.61 37.74 7.63
C ASN A 286 14.10 37.99 7.56
N ARG A 287 13.71 39.26 7.51
CA ARG A 287 12.31 39.66 7.32
C ARG A 287 11.85 39.43 5.88
N THR A 288 12.80 39.51 4.95
CA THR A 288 12.56 39.43 3.51
C THR A 288 13.27 38.25 2.88
N ILE A 289 12.59 37.61 1.91
CA ILE A 289 13.16 36.57 1.05
C ILE A 289 12.83 36.97 -0.37
N THR A 290 13.83 37.04 -1.24
CA THR A 290 13.64 37.35 -2.66
C THR A 290 14.19 36.20 -3.51
N PHE A 291 13.42 35.77 -4.50
CA PHE A 291 13.79 34.69 -5.39
C PHE A 291 13.23 34.92 -6.80
N ASN A 292 13.81 34.25 -7.79
CA ASN A 292 13.38 34.37 -9.17
C ASN A 292 11.99 33.75 -9.37
N ARG A 293 11.15 34.39 -10.18
CA ARG A 293 9.86 33.83 -10.63
C ARG A 293 10.05 32.64 -11.55
N THR A 294 11.08 32.70 -12.38
CA THR A 294 11.45 31.67 -13.33
C THR A 294 12.59 30.85 -12.74
N VAL A 295 12.42 29.53 -12.71
CA VAL A 295 13.42 28.60 -12.21
C VAL A 295 13.56 27.45 -13.21
N GLU A 296 14.80 27.00 -13.39
CA GLU A 296 15.12 25.79 -14.12
C GLU A 296 15.28 24.65 -13.12
N ILE A 297 14.56 23.55 -13.34
CA ILE A 297 14.57 22.37 -12.47
C ILE A 297 14.86 21.10 -13.29
N PRO A 298 15.59 20.13 -12.71
CA PRO A 298 15.94 18.91 -13.42
C PRO A 298 14.70 18.06 -13.69
N ARG A 299 14.59 17.49 -14.89
CA ARG A 299 13.54 16.52 -15.24
C ARG A 299 13.72 15.19 -14.56
N ILE A 300 14.97 14.81 -14.31
CA ILE A 300 15.31 13.53 -13.70
C ILE A 300 15.48 13.74 -12.21
N ILE A 301 14.65 13.05 -11.43
CA ILE A 301 14.70 13.08 -9.97
C ILE A 301 14.83 11.67 -9.43
N SER A 302 15.37 11.56 -8.22
CA SER A 302 15.36 10.31 -7.46
C SER A 302 14.59 10.53 -6.17
N ILE A 303 13.75 9.59 -5.80
CA ILE A 303 12.99 9.59 -4.55
C ILE A 303 13.03 8.22 -3.87
N PRO A 304 12.75 8.12 -2.56
CA PRO A 304 12.59 6.82 -1.92
C PRO A 304 11.39 6.07 -2.51
N LYS A 305 11.58 4.78 -2.84
CA LYS A 305 10.54 3.97 -3.51
C LYS A 305 9.21 3.92 -2.75
N GLY A 306 9.27 4.03 -1.41
CA GLY A 306 8.11 4.00 -0.53
C GLY A 306 7.08 5.10 -0.80
N TYR A 307 7.49 6.22 -1.41
CA TYR A 307 6.57 7.30 -1.78
C TYR A 307 5.60 6.91 -2.90
N LEU A 308 5.96 5.92 -3.73
CA LEU A 308 5.19 5.49 -4.90
C LEU A 308 4.57 4.10 -4.74
N THR A 309 4.74 3.44 -3.59
CA THR A 309 4.25 2.07 -3.38
C THR A 309 2.76 1.96 -3.69
N ASN A 310 1.92 2.83 -3.10
CA ASN A 310 0.48 2.75 -3.30
C ASN A 310 0.06 3.07 -4.75
N ASP A 311 0.70 4.08 -5.37
CA ASP A 311 0.36 4.49 -6.74
C ASP A 311 0.68 3.37 -7.74
N LEU A 312 1.84 2.73 -7.59
CA LEU A 312 2.25 1.62 -8.44
C LEU A 312 1.48 0.33 -8.15
N GLU A 313 1.15 0.04 -6.89
CA GLU A 313 0.29 -1.09 -6.50
C GLU A 313 -1.11 -0.98 -7.09
N ASN A 314 -1.70 0.22 -7.13
CA ASN A 314 -2.98 0.48 -7.77
C ASN A 314 -2.95 0.22 -9.29
N LEU A 315 -1.77 0.36 -9.92
CA LEU A 315 -1.53 0.01 -11.32
C LEU A 315 -1.15 -1.46 -11.51
N GLY A 316 -1.15 -2.26 -10.44
CA GLY A 316 -0.82 -3.68 -10.45
C GLY A 316 0.67 -4.00 -10.45
N TYR A 317 1.54 -3.02 -10.16
CA TYR A 317 2.97 -3.22 -10.00
C TYR A 317 3.37 -3.39 -8.54
N SER A 318 4.55 -3.97 -8.28
CA SER A 318 5.08 -4.11 -6.93
C SER A 318 6.60 -4.09 -6.88
N PHE A 319 7.11 -3.67 -5.73
CA PHE A 319 8.53 -3.75 -5.37
C PHE A 319 8.89 -5.05 -4.64
N ASP A 320 7.95 -6.00 -4.49
CA ASP A 320 8.25 -7.30 -3.90
C ASP A 320 9.27 -8.07 -4.74
N LYS A 321 10.13 -8.86 -4.09
CA LYS A 321 11.15 -9.69 -4.76
C LYS A 321 10.52 -10.74 -5.69
N LEU A 322 9.28 -11.14 -5.45
CA LEU A 322 8.51 -12.08 -6.25
C LEU A 322 7.63 -11.38 -7.31
N ALA A 323 7.66 -10.06 -7.40
CA ALA A 323 6.93 -9.33 -8.44
C ALA A 323 7.38 -9.75 -9.84
N GLY A 324 6.43 -9.88 -10.75
CA GLY A 324 6.65 -10.36 -12.12
C GLY A 324 6.95 -11.87 -12.22
N LYS A 325 6.88 -12.63 -11.13
CA LYS A 325 7.10 -14.09 -11.16
C LYS A 325 5.79 -14.86 -11.23
N THR A 326 5.78 -15.92 -12.03
CA THR A 326 4.76 -16.97 -11.99
C THR A 326 5.06 -17.90 -10.84
N LEU A 327 4.06 -18.15 -9.99
CA LEU A 327 4.21 -18.94 -8.78
C LEU A 327 3.44 -20.26 -8.85
N TYR A 328 3.95 -21.26 -8.14
CA TYR A 328 3.30 -22.54 -7.91
C TYR A 328 3.34 -22.85 -6.42
N TYR A 329 2.28 -23.48 -5.94
CA TYR A 329 2.18 -23.95 -4.57
C TYR A 329 1.75 -25.41 -4.56
N ARG A 330 2.54 -26.28 -3.95
CA ARG A 330 2.05 -27.61 -3.57
C ARG A 330 1.48 -27.49 -2.17
N VAL A 331 0.20 -27.80 -2.00
CA VAL A 331 -0.53 -27.58 -0.74
C VAL A 331 -1.23 -28.85 -0.32
N LYS A 332 -1.13 -29.18 0.97
CA LYS A 332 -1.89 -30.26 1.61
C LYS A 332 -2.85 -29.66 2.64
N ILE A 333 -4.16 -29.86 2.46
CA ILE A 333 -5.17 -29.42 3.44
C ILE A 333 -5.13 -30.34 4.64
N LEU A 334 -4.97 -29.77 5.82
CA LEU A 334 -5.02 -30.50 7.09
C LEU A 334 -6.43 -30.44 7.68
N LYS A 335 -7.02 -29.24 7.70
CA LYS A 335 -8.32 -29.03 8.34
C LYS A 335 -9.03 -27.80 7.78
N ILE A 336 -10.36 -27.86 7.74
CA ILE A 336 -11.24 -26.78 7.27
C ILE A 336 -12.15 -26.36 8.42
N TYR A 337 -12.25 -25.05 8.63
CA TYR A 337 -13.07 -24.44 9.66
C TYR A 337 -14.12 -23.56 9.00
N LYS A 338 -15.39 -23.95 9.14
CA LYS A 338 -16.54 -23.15 8.69
C LYS A 338 -16.91 -22.17 9.78
N VAL A 339 -16.96 -20.89 9.45
CA VAL A 339 -17.36 -19.84 10.38
C VAL A 339 -18.69 -19.27 9.87
N SER A 340 -19.78 -19.75 10.47
CA SER A 340 -21.17 -19.36 10.13
C SER A 340 -21.49 -17.90 10.48
#